data_AF-A0A847VYM7-F1
#
_entry.id   AF-A0A847VYM7-F1
#
_cell.length_a   1.000
_cell.length_b   1.000
_cell.length_c   1.000
_cell.angle_alpha   90.00
_cell.angle_beta   90.00
_cell.angle_gamma   90.00
#
_symmetry.space_group_name_H-M   'P 1'
#
loop_
_entity.id
_entity.type
_entity.pdbx_description
1 polymer ?
#
loop_
_entity_poly.entity_id
_entity_poly.type
_entity_poly.pdbx_seq_one_letter_code
_entity_poly.pdbx_strand_id
1 'polypeptide(L)'
;MVVELKNLYKDYLQGDIVVPALKDINLNVNDGDYMAIVGPSGSGKSTLVNIIGCLDEPTSGSYLFDGIEISHFDDVKLSKIRNKSIGFVFQSFNLLPRQSALENVELPLLYSKTVKRAERREIAAEALISVGLEDRMDFNPTQLSGGQ
;
A
#
# COMPACT_ATOMS: atom_id res chain seq x y z
N MET A 1 11.92 3.51 14.23
CA MET A 1 11.52 2.37 13.39
C MET A 1 10.10 2.61 12.93
N VAL A 2 9.86 2.55 11.63
CA VAL A 2 8.54 2.71 11.02
C VAL A 2 7.85 1.35 10.91
N VAL A 3 8.60 0.29 10.58
CA VAL A 3 8.11 -1.09 10.53
C VAL A 3 8.98 -1.95 11.43
N GLU A 4 8.35 -2.73 12.30
CA GLU A 4 9.01 -3.73 13.14
C GLU A 4 8.17 -5.01 13.14
N LEU A 5 8.73 -6.07 12.57
CA LEU A 5 8.13 -7.41 12.50
C LEU A 5 8.90 -8.33 13.44
N LYS A 6 8.17 -9.07 14.28
CA LYS A 6 8.74 -10.03 15.24
C LYS A 6 8.04 -11.37 15.12
N ASN A 7 8.83 -12.39 14.83
CA ASN A 7 8.39 -13.78 14.70
C ASN A 7 7.11 -13.91 13.87
N LEU A 8 7.08 -13.22 12.72
CA LEU A 8 5.87 -13.08 11.93
C LEU A 8 5.66 -14.29 11.01
N TYR A 9 4.46 -14.87 11.08
CA TYR A 9 4.04 -15.99 10.24
C TYR A 9 2.80 -15.61 9.43
N LYS A 10 2.68 -16.21 8.25
CA LYS A 10 1.48 -16.13 7.43
C LYS A 10 1.24 -17.47 6.77
N ASP A 11 0.11 -18.06 7.10
CA ASP A 11 -0.40 -19.28 6.51
C ASP A 11 -1.69 -18.95 5.75
N TYR A 12 -1.81 -19.49 4.53
CA TYR A 12 -3.04 -19.45 3.77
C TYR A 12 -3.74 -20.81 3.82
N LEU A 13 -5.06 -20.79 3.95
CA LEU A 13 -5.88 -21.99 3.90
C LEU A 13 -6.40 -22.18 2.47
N GLN A 14 -6.10 -23.32 1.87
CA GLN A 14 -6.58 -23.72 0.56
C GLN A 14 -7.35 -25.04 0.69
N GLY A 15 -8.65 -24.92 0.99
CA GLY A 15 -9.45 -26.06 1.44
C GLY A 15 -8.92 -26.59 2.76
N ASP A 16 -8.56 -27.87 2.80
CA ASP A 16 -7.99 -28.52 3.99
C ASP A 16 -6.46 -28.41 4.07
N ILE A 17 -5.82 -27.76 3.08
CA ILE A 17 -4.36 -27.62 3.02
C ILE A 17 -3.94 -26.27 3.61
N VAL A 18 -3.01 -26.32 4.57
CA VAL A 18 -2.32 -25.13 5.08
C VAL A 18 -1.07 -24.88 4.24
N VAL A 19 -0.99 -23.71 3.61
CA VAL A 19 0.16 -23.27 2.82
C VAL A 19 0.91 -22.18 3.58
N PRO A 20 2.06 -22.49 4.20
CA PRO A 20 2.82 -21.50 4.95
C PRO A 20 3.63 -20.60 4.01
N ALA A 21 3.19 -19.35 3.87
CA ALA A 21 3.79 -18.35 2.98
C ALA A 21 4.95 -17.58 3.64
N LEU A 22 4.84 -17.27 4.94
CA LEU A 22 5.90 -16.62 5.72
C LEU A 22 6.17 -17.42 7.00
N LYS A 23 7.44 -17.57 7.34
CA LYS A 23 7.89 -18.32 8.51
C LYS A 23 8.93 -17.52 9.29
N ASP A 24 8.62 -17.20 10.54
CA ASP A 24 9.53 -16.53 11.49
C ASP A 24 10.22 -15.28 10.93
N ILE A 25 9.44 -14.41 10.27
CA ILE A 25 10.01 -13.19 9.69
C ILE A 25 10.28 -12.19 10.81
N ASN A 26 11.53 -11.74 10.88
CA ASN A 26 12.00 -10.70 11.78
C ASN A 26 12.65 -9.60 10.93
N LEU A 27 12.09 -8.39 10.96
CA LEU A 27 12.49 -7.30 10.08
C LEU A 27 12.25 -5.96 10.75
N ASN A 28 13.24 -5.08 10.69
CA ASN A 28 13.14 -3.70 11.18
C ASN A 28 13.47 -2.74 10.03
N VAL A 29 12.62 -1.74 9.83
CA VAL A 29 12.80 -0.68 8.84
C VAL A 29 12.69 0.67 9.54
N ASN A 30 13.65 1.55 9.31
CA ASN A 30 13.66 2.90 9.84
C ASN A 30 13.04 3.89 8.86
N ASP A 31 12.73 5.08 9.38
CA ASP A 31 12.27 6.17 8.53
C ASP A 31 13.39 6.59 7.57
N GLY A 32 13.02 6.82 6.31
CA GLY A 32 13.95 7.15 5.22
C GLY A 32 14.74 5.97 4.64
N ASP A 33 14.56 4.74 5.13
CA ASP A 33 15.23 3.57 4.56
C ASP A 33 14.71 3.28 3.14
N TYR A 34 15.64 2.94 2.23
CA TYR A 34 15.33 2.43 0.91
C TYR A 34 15.73 0.96 0.80
N MET A 35 14.74 0.07 0.72
CA MET A 35 14.94 -1.38 0.80
C MET A 35 14.39 -2.09 -0.44
N ALA A 36 15.08 -3.15 -0.85
CA ALA A 36 14.63 -4.07 -1.88
C ALA A 36 14.45 -5.49 -1.33
N ILE A 37 13.31 -6.12 -1.64
CA ILE A 37 13.02 -7.52 -1.29
C ILE A 37 13.09 -8.36 -2.57
N VAL A 38 14.07 -9.27 -2.64
CA VAL A 38 14.36 -10.09 -3.83
C VAL A 38 14.30 -11.57 -3.47
N GLY A 39 13.85 -12.41 -4.40
CA GLY A 39 13.72 -13.85 -4.18
C GLY A 39 12.87 -14.55 -5.25
N PRO A 40 12.92 -15.88 -5.35
CA PRO A 40 12.23 -16.64 -6.39
C PRO A 40 10.71 -16.52 -6.29
N SER A 41 9.99 -16.82 -7.37
CA SER A 41 8.52 -16.87 -7.32
C SER A 41 8.04 -17.83 -6.23
N GLY A 42 6.97 -17.46 -5.52
CA GLY A 42 6.43 -18.25 -4.41
C GLY A 42 7.18 -18.10 -3.07
N SER A 43 8.27 -17.35 -2.98
CA SER A 43 9.03 -17.17 -1.72
C SER A 43 8.37 -16.25 -0.68
N GLY A 44 7.08 -15.89 -0.83
CA GLY A 44 6.36 -15.04 0.12
C GLY A 44 6.59 -13.53 0.00
N LYS A 45 7.34 -13.02 -0.99
CA LYS A 45 7.63 -11.57 -1.14
C LYS A 45 6.37 -10.70 -1.19
N SER A 46 5.43 -11.06 -2.07
CA SER A 46 4.18 -10.31 -2.21
C SER A 46 3.33 -10.40 -0.95
N THR A 47 3.35 -11.54 -0.25
CA THR A 47 2.70 -11.70 1.05
C THR A 47 3.32 -10.76 2.09
N LEU A 48 4.65 -10.68 2.17
CA LEU A 48 5.34 -9.77 3.08
C LEU A 48 5.03 -8.30 2.77
N VAL A 49 5.08 -7.91 1.49
CA VAL A 49 4.75 -6.55 1.06
C VAL A 49 3.29 -6.20 1.37
N ASN A 50 2.35 -7.14 1.18
CA ASN A 50 0.95 -6.93 1.52
C ASN A 50 0.74 -6.75 3.03
N ILE A 51 1.43 -7.52 3.87
CA ILE A 51 1.35 -7.39 5.32
C ILE A 51 1.94 -6.04 5.78
N ILE A 52 3.13 -5.67 5.30
CA ILE A 52 3.74 -4.36 5.59
C ILE A 52 2.80 -3.23 5.15
N GLY A 53 2.18 -3.41 3.98
CA GLY A 53 1.19 -2.51 3.43
C GLY A 53 -0.18 -2.49 4.14
N CYS A 54 -0.36 -3.30 5.19
CA CYS A 54 -1.64 -3.47 5.89
C CYS A 54 -2.79 -3.93 4.98
N LEU A 55 -2.50 -4.60 3.86
CA LEU A 55 -3.50 -5.22 2.95
C LEU A 55 -3.85 -6.66 3.35
N ASP A 56 -3.02 -7.27 4.18
CA ASP A 56 -3.21 -8.61 4.71
C ASP A 56 -2.73 -8.63 6.16
N GLU A 57 -3.24 -9.56 6.96
CA GLU A 57 -2.92 -9.71 8.38
C GLU A 57 -2.01 -10.93 8.59
N PRO A 58 -1.05 -10.89 9.53
CA PRO A 58 -0.29 -12.08 9.88
C PRO A 58 -1.19 -13.14 10.51
N THR A 59 -0.84 -14.41 10.35
CA THR A 59 -1.50 -15.51 11.08
C THR A 59 -1.06 -15.51 12.55
N SER A 60 0.19 -15.18 12.81
CA SER A 60 0.75 -15.00 14.15
C SER A 60 2.01 -14.14 14.13
N GLY A 61 2.45 -13.72 15.31
CA GLY A 61 3.57 -12.79 15.49
C GLY A 61 3.10 -11.35 15.71
N SER A 62 4.07 -10.44 15.75
CA SER A 62 3.87 -9.03 16.10
C SER A 62 4.31 -8.13 14.96
N TYR A 63 3.50 -7.11 14.69
CA TYR A 63 3.76 -6.07 13.72
C TYR A 63 3.51 -4.72 14.38
N LEU A 64 4.58 -3.97 14.63
CA LEU A 64 4.50 -2.59 15.05
C LEU A 64 4.70 -1.66 13.85
N PHE A 65 3.77 -0.74 13.67
CA PHE A 65 3.87 0.36 12.72
C PHE A 65 3.97 1.68 13.48
N ASP A 66 5.06 2.45 13.26
CA ASP A 66 5.39 3.64 14.05
C ASP A 66 5.36 3.39 15.58
N GLY A 67 5.81 2.20 16.01
CA GLY A 67 5.81 1.78 17.42
C GLY A 67 4.45 1.38 17.98
N ILE A 68 3.39 1.36 17.18
CA ILE A 68 2.05 0.92 17.57
C ILE A 68 1.85 -0.52 17.11
N GLU A 69 1.50 -1.42 18.02
CA GLU A 69 1.14 -2.81 17.68
C GLU A 69 -0.17 -2.86 16.89
N ILE A 70 -0.12 -3.41 15.68
CA ILE A 70 -1.24 -3.46 14.74
C ILE A 70 -1.63 -4.87 14.27
N SER A 71 -0.96 -5.94 14.71
CA SER A 71 -1.29 -7.32 14.30
C SER A 71 -2.74 -7.75 14.57
N HIS A 72 -3.44 -7.08 15.49
CA HIS A 72 -4.82 -7.40 15.89
C HIS A 72 -5.82 -6.31 15.52
N PHE A 73 -5.43 -5.37 14.66
CA PHE A 73 -6.33 -4.32 14.21
C PHE A 73 -7.35 -4.90 13.24
N ASP A 74 -8.58 -4.42 13.32
CA ASP A 74 -9.59 -4.70 12.31
C ASP A 74 -9.33 -3.90 11.03
N ASP A 75 -9.98 -4.29 9.93
CA ASP A 75 -9.84 -3.61 8.65
C ASP A 75 -10.22 -2.11 8.70
N VAL A 76 -11.11 -1.72 9.62
CA VAL A 76 -11.48 -0.30 9.80
C VAL A 76 -10.32 0.52 10.39
N LYS A 77 -9.52 -0.05 11.28
CA LYS A 77 -8.30 0.60 11.78
C LYS A 77 -7.17 0.52 10.75
N LEU A 78 -6.98 -0.63 10.12
CA LEU A 78 -5.93 -0.81 9.10
C LEU A 78 -6.15 0.12 7.90
N SER A 79 -7.39 0.29 7.43
CA SER A 79 -7.73 1.22 6.33
C SER A 79 -7.35 2.67 6.61
N LYS A 80 -7.41 3.12 7.88
CA LYS A 80 -6.96 4.47 8.26
C LYS A 80 -5.45 4.61 8.17
N ILE A 81 -4.72 3.57 8.59
CA ILE A 81 -3.25 3.53 8.48
C ILE A 81 -2.87 3.53 7.01
N ARG A 82 -3.49 2.65 6.20
CA ARG A 82 -3.29 2.59 4.75
C ARG A 82 -3.47 3.97 4.10
N ASN A 83 -4.61 4.62 4.36
CA ASN A 83 -4.92 5.92 3.74
C ASN A 83 -3.96 7.04 4.15
N LYS A 84 -3.45 7.02 5.38
CA LYS A 84 -2.64 8.13 5.93
C LYS A 84 -1.15 7.96 5.71
N SER A 85 -0.65 6.72 5.78
CA SER A 85 0.79 6.47 5.94
C SER A 85 1.37 5.55 4.87
N ILE A 86 0.55 4.92 4.02
CA ILE A 86 1.02 3.90 3.06
C ILE A 86 0.59 4.28 1.65
N GLY A 87 1.57 4.51 0.77
CA GLY A 87 1.37 4.63 -0.67
C GLY A 87 1.69 3.32 -1.38
N PHE A 88 0.82 2.87 -2.28
CA PHE A 88 1.05 1.69 -3.12
C PHE A 88 1.33 2.07 -4.56
N VAL A 89 2.39 1.50 -5.11
CA VAL A 89 2.68 1.50 -6.54
C VAL A 89 2.76 0.05 -6.98
N PHE A 90 1.92 -0.33 -7.94
CA PHE A 90 1.77 -1.70 -8.41
C PHE A 90 2.49 -1.90 -9.74
N GLN A 91 2.91 -3.13 -10.04
CA GLN A 91 3.49 -3.48 -11.33
C GLN A 91 2.49 -3.27 -12.48
N SER A 92 1.22 -3.62 -12.26
CA SER A 92 0.10 -3.20 -13.10
C SER A 92 -0.55 -1.98 -12.44
N PHE A 93 -0.67 -0.87 -13.15
CA PHE A 93 -1.00 0.45 -12.56
C PHE A 93 -2.30 0.52 -11.74
N ASN A 94 -3.22 -0.45 -11.90
CA ASN A 94 -4.48 -0.53 -11.14
C ASN A 94 -5.32 0.77 -11.16
N LEU A 95 -5.21 1.57 -12.22
CA LEU A 95 -5.98 2.79 -12.42
C LEU A 95 -7.42 2.47 -12.85
N LEU A 96 -8.36 3.31 -12.42
CA LEU A 96 -9.75 3.27 -12.87
C LEU A 96 -9.81 3.79 -14.31
N PRO A 97 -10.17 2.96 -15.31
CA PRO A 97 -10.01 3.28 -16.73
C PRO A 97 -11.00 4.34 -17.25
N ARG A 98 -12.05 4.63 -16.47
CA ARG A 98 -13.10 5.62 -16.79
C ARG A 98 -12.98 6.90 -15.97
N GLN A 99 -11.84 7.08 -15.30
CA GLN A 99 -11.55 8.25 -14.51
C GLN A 99 -10.30 8.91 -15.09
N SER A 100 -10.22 10.23 -15.05
CA SER A 100 -9.01 10.94 -15.48
C SER A 100 -7.83 10.66 -14.54
N ALA A 101 -6.62 11.05 -14.95
CA ALA A 101 -5.45 11.00 -14.08
C ALA A 101 -5.71 11.74 -12.77
N LEU A 102 -6.29 12.95 -12.85
CA LEU A 102 -6.65 13.76 -11.68
C LEU A 102 -7.66 13.06 -10.78
N GLU A 103 -8.70 12.46 -11.33
CA GLU A 103 -9.71 11.73 -10.56
C GLU A 103 -9.13 10.48 -9.88
N ASN A 104 -8.22 9.76 -10.55
CA ASN A 104 -7.50 8.63 -9.95
C ASN A 104 -6.62 9.06 -8.77
N VAL A 105 -5.91 10.20 -8.90
CA VAL A 105 -5.05 10.73 -7.82
C VAL A 105 -5.88 11.34 -6.68
N GLU A 106 -7.06 11.90 -6.99
CA GLU A 106 -7.99 12.42 -5.98
C GLU A 106 -8.67 11.30 -5.16
N LEU A 107 -8.85 10.11 -5.74
CA LEU A 107 -9.62 9.01 -5.16
C LEU A 107 -9.23 8.66 -3.71
N PRO A 108 -7.96 8.50 -3.33
CA PRO A 108 -7.58 8.22 -1.94
C PRO A 108 -7.99 9.34 -0.97
N LEU A 109 -8.01 10.60 -1.43
CA LEU A 109 -8.40 11.75 -0.62
C LEU A 109 -9.90 11.75 -0.30
N LEU A 110 -10.72 11.06 -1.10
CA LEU A 110 -12.15 10.88 -0.81
C LEU A 110 -12.39 10.14 0.50
N TYR A 111 -11.52 9.18 0.82
CA TYR A 111 -11.56 8.37 2.03
C TYR A 111 -10.81 9.01 3.21
N SER A 112 -10.07 10.09 2.96
CA SER A 112 -9.41 10.84 4.02
C SER A 112 -10.40 11.58 4.89
N LYS A 113 -10.24 11.45 6.21
CA LYS A 113 -11.00 12.20 7.22
C LYS A 113 -10.38 13.56 7.54
N THR A 114 -9.16 13.84 7.09
CA THR A 114 -8.43 15.05 7.46
C THR A 114 -8.40 16.09 6.34
N VAL A 115 -8.50 15.66 5.08
CA VAL A 115 -8.47 16.57 3.92
C VAL A 115 -9.87 17.09 3.62
N LYS A 116 -10.04 18.42 3.58
CA LYS A 116 -11.33 19.03 3.27
C LYS A 116 -11.69 18.80 1.81
N ARG A 117 -12.98 18.59 1.51
CA ARG A 117 -13.47 18.37 0.14
C ARG A 117 -13.00 19.44 -0.85
N ALA A 118 -12.93 20.70 -0.44
CA ALA A 118 -12.52 21.81 -1.30
C ALA A 118 -11.03 21.77 -1.69
N GLU A 119 -10.19 21.10 -0.90
CA GLU A 119 -8.72 21.08 -1.07
C GLU A 119 -8.25 19.86 -1.89
N ARG A 120 -9.09 18.83 -2.03
CA ARG A 120 -8.69 17.53 -2.62
C ARG A 120 -8.18 17.64 -4.05
N ARG A 121 -8.91 18.38 -4.88
CA ARG A 121 -8.56 18.57 -6.29
C ARG A 121 -7.23 19.31 -6.45
N GLU A 122 -6.96 20.30 -5.60
CA GLU A 122 -5.71 21.06 -5.60
C GLU A 122 -4.53 20.17 -5.21
N ILE A 123 -4.65 19.41 -4.11
CA ILE A 123 -3.62 18.45 -3.67
C ILE A 123 -3.35 17.40 -4.75
N ALA A 124 -4.39 16.88 -5.39
CA ALA A 124 -4.24 15.90 -6.47
C ALA A 124 -3.55 16.50 -7.71
N ALA A 125 -3.86 17.75 -8.05
CA ALA A 125 -3.21 18.47 -9.13
C ALA A 125 -1.72 18.71 -8.84
N GLU A 126 -1.37 19.16 -7.63
CA GLU A 126 0.02 19.34 -7.19
C GLU A 126 0.82 18.04 -7.26
N ALA A 127 0.21 16.92 -6.84
CA ALA A 127 0.83 15.60 -6.95
C ALA A 127 1.14 15.23 -8.42
N LEU A 128 0.20 15.47 -9.35
CA LEU A 128 0.43 15.25 -10.78
C LEU A 128 1.50 16.18 -11.36
N ILE A 129 1.55 17.44 -10.94
CA ILE A 129 2.60 18.38 -11.34
C ILE A 129 3.98 17.88 -10.89
N SER A 130 4.07 17.38 -9.65
CA SER A 130 5.34 16.88 -9.09
C SER A 130 5.96 15.72 -9.88
N VAL A 131 5.14 14.96 -10.61
CA VAL A 131 5.56 13.85 -11.48
C VAL A 131 5.55 14.20 -12.97
N GLY A 132 5.33 15.47 -13.32
CA GLY A 132 5.41 15.98 -14.69
C GLY A 132 4.18 15.72 -15.56
N LEU A 133 2.99 15.57 -14.97
CA LEU A 133 1.73 15.27 -15.67
C LEU A 133 0.73 16.44 -15.70
N GLU A 134 1.22 17.67 -15.56
CA GLU A 134 0.38 18.89 -15.58
C GLU A 134 -0.51 18.97 -16.82
N ASP A 135 0.05 18.77 -18.01
CA ASP A 135 -0.67 18.84 -19.29
C ASP A 135 -1.55 17.60 -19.60
N ARG A 136 -1.68 16.66 -18.65
CA ARG A 136 -2.33 15.35 -18.84
C ARG A 136 -3.33 15.01 -17.75
N MET A 137 -3.66 15.96 -16.88
CA MET A 137 -4.57 15.73 -15.74
C MET A 137 -5.95 15.20 -16.14
N ASP A 138 -6.48 15.64 -17.28
CA ASP A 138 -7.81 15.24 -17.77
C ASP A 138 -7.81 13.98 -18.65
N PHE A 139 -6.65 13.33 -18.82
CA PHE A 139 -6.52 12.17 -19.69
C PHE A 139 -6.95 10.91 -18.93
N ASN A 140 -7.70 10.04 -19.59
CA ASN A 140 -7.99 8.70 -19.06
C ASN A 140 -6.75 7.81 -19.20
N PRO A 141 -6.59 6.77 -18.37
CA PRO A 141 -5.44 5.86 -18.41
C PRO A 141 -5.14 5.27 -19.79
N THR A 142 -6.16 5.06 -20.63
CA THR A 142 -5.99 4.55 -22.01
C THR A 142 -5.32 5.53 -22.97
N GLN A 143 -5.23 6.80 -22.59
CA GLN A 143 -4.60 7.88 -23.36
C GLN A 143 -3.19 8.20 -22.85
N LEU A 144 -2.74 7.55 -21.78
CA LEU A 144 -1.43 7.72 -21.18
C LEU A 144 -0.49 6.61 -21.66
N SER A 145 0.80 6.93 -21.77
CA SER A 145 1.83 5.91 -21.97
C SER A 145 2.02 5.10 -20.68
N GLY A 146 2.62 3.91 -20.74
CA GLY A 146 2.85 3.12 -19.52
C GLY A 146 3.81 3.75 -18.50
N GLY A 147 4.58 4.77 -18.85
CA GLY A 147 5.41 5.51 -17.89
C GLY A 147 4.73 6.71 -17.25
N GLN A 148 3.56 7.10 -17.77
CA GLN A 148 2.73 8.22 -17.31
C GLN A 148 1.59 7.67 -16.46
#